data_AF-A0A3P1T1X2-F1
#
_entry.id   AF-A0A3P1T1X2-F1
#
_cell.length_a   1.000
_cell.length_b   1.000
_cell.length_c   1.000
_cell.angle_alpha   90.00
_cell.angle_beta   90.00
_cell.angle_gamma   90.00
#
_symmetry.space_group_name_H-M   'P 1'
#
loop_
_entity.id
_entity.type
_entity.pdbx_description
1 polymer ?
#
loop_
_entity_poly.entity_id
_entity_poly.type
_entity_poly.pdbx_seq_one_letter_code
_entity_poly.pdbx_strand_id
1 'polypeptide(L)'
;MSSALDEESLWGRLHDEIVQAYQARAKREAVREGRAIIMAGAPGAGKSQGVAMVRQVLGPQESQRLGVVEDGFVTVDADDVKQLLLGTPVAGLEVAPELLAQACSHWDGVIAEHAPERLADGRPLLRGELATLVHPLSAATADKIRKELVADCFNIKIEGTLQWMEPSGMGQGPRLIDQLRAEEYVQVSIVAVDAPKELCLAGAHQRWAEPRKVGDVTARYTPAEAVESMFPPGRASSRCVDNARITHDLVRGDAGFEEVNLFIAHRGERPAVEHVDRAGKTRLLPVPGQPPGTRTASAGLRGSQGVGQDQLRTQPPNRGR
;
A
#
# COMPACT_ATOMS: atom_id res chain seq x y z
N MET A 1 24.66 -6.38 -4.56
CA MET A 1 25.79 -6.34 -3.62
C MET A 1 25.22 -6.03 -2.25
N SER A 2 25.14 -7.04 -1.37
CA SER A 2 24.70 -6.86 0.02
C SER A 2 25.90 -6.36 0.81
N SER A 3 25.91 -5.08 1.16
CA SER A 3 26.70 -4.66 2.31
C SER A 3 26.02 -5.30 3.52
N ALA A 4 26.61 -6.36 4.08
CA ALA A 4 26.23 -6.78 5.42
C ALA A 4 26.33 -5.54 6.30
N LEU A 5 25.25 -5.20 7.01
CA LEU A 5 25.30 -4.14 8.00
C LEU A 5 26.39 -4.53 8.99
N ASP A 6 27.24 -3.57 9.37
CA ASP A 6 28.16 -3.79 10.47
C ASP A 6 27.33 -4.03 11.74
N GLU A 7 27.30 -5.27 12.21
CA GLU A 7 26.44 -5.74 13.31
C GLU A 7 26.77 -5.00 14.62
N GLU A 8 28.01 -4.51 14.78
CA GLU A 8 28.40 -3.73 15.96
C GLU A 8 27.99 -2.26 15.89
N SER A 9 27.66 -1.76 14.68
CA SER A 9 27.20 -0.38 14.51
C SER A 9 25.86 -0.13 15.19
N LEU A 10 25.56 1.14 15.50
CA LEU A 10 24.23 1.54 16.02
C LEU A 10 23.09 1.01 15.14
N TRP A 11 23.24 1.09 13.82
CA TRP A 11 22.21 0.71 12.86
C TRP A 11 22.05 -0.81 12.73
N GLY A 12 23.14 -1.57 12.86
CA GLY A 12 23.09 -3.03 12.95
C GLY A 12 22.33 -3.49 14.20
N ARG A 13 22.72 -2.97 15.37
CA ARG A 13 22.02 -3.27 16.64
C ARG A 13 20.54 -2.87 16.62
N LEU A 14 20.21 -1.71 16.06
CA LEU A 14 18.80 -1.30 15.89
C LEU A 14 18.04 -2.20 14.92
N HIS A 15 18.66 -2.64 13.81
CA HIS A 15 18.04 -3.59 12.90
C HIS A 15 17.62 -4.87 13.63
N ASP A 16 18.53 -5.48 14.40
CA ASP A 16 18.28 -6.72 15.12
C ASP A 16 17.22 -6.55 16.21
N GLU A 17 17.30 -5.47 16.99
CA GLU A 17 16.32 -5.18 18.06
C GLU A 17 14.93 -4.92 17.50
N ILE A 18 14.81 -4.21 16.37
CA ILE A 18 13.52 -4.01 15.71
C ILE A 18 12.96 -5.36 15.22
N VAL A 19 13.78 -6.23 14.62
CA VAL A 19 13.35 -7.58 14.20
C VAL A 19 12.85 -8.39 15.40
N GLN A 20 13.59 -8.38 16.50
CA GLN A 20 13.21 -9.05 17.75
C GLN A 20 11.93 -8.48 18.36
N ALA A 21 11.73 -7.16 18.33
CA ALA A 21 10.52 -6.51 18.83
C ALA A 21 9.27 -6.98 18.07
N TYR A 22 9.37 -7.10 16.74
CA TYR A 22 8.30 -7.63 15.90
C TYR A 22 8.00 -9.10 16.18
N GLN A 23 9.04 -9.93 16.35
CA GLN A 23 8.90 -11.33 16.74
C GLN A 23 8.22 -11.48 18.11
N ALA A 24 8.64 -10.68 19.09
CA ALA A 24 8.04 -10.67 20.42
C ALA A 24 6.56 -10.24 20.37
N ARG A 25 6.24 -9.21 19.57
CA ARG A 25 4.87 -8.76 19.34
C ARG A 25 4.02 -9.86 18.71
N ALA A 26 4.49 -10.49 17.65
CA ALA A 26 3.77 -11.56 16.97
C ALA A 26 3.48 -12.73 17.92
N LYS A 27 4.43 -13.12 18.78
CA LYS A 27 4.22 -14.17 19.80
C LYS A 27 3.15 -13.83 20.83
N ARG A 28 2.90 -12.55 21.11
CA ARG A 28 1.87 -12.10 22.06
C ARG A 28 0.49 -11.93 21.42
N GLU A 29 0.46 -11.41 20.19
CA GLU A 29 -0.75 -10.87 19.57
C GLU A 29 -1.24 -11.69 18.38
N ALA A 30 -0.35 -12.35 17.64
CA ALA A 30 -0.67 -12.98 16.37
C ALA A 30 -0.94 -14.48 16.51
N VAL A 31 -1.92 -14.95 15.74
CA VAL A 31 -2.28 -16.37 15.63
C VAL A 31 -1.44 -17.02 14.53
N ARG A 32 -1.11 -18.31 14.67
CA ARG A 32 -0.38 -19.09 13.64
C ARG A 32 -1.35 -19.92 12.79
N GLU A 33 -2.06 -19.28 11.88
CA GLU A 33 -3.01 -19.93 10.94
C GLU A 33 -2.62 -19.76 9.47
N GLY A 34 -1.51 -19.08 9.15
CA GLY A 34 -1.11 -18.86 7.76
C GLY A 34 -2.09 -18.01 6.96
N ARG A 35 -2.55 -16.87 7.51
CA ARG A 35 -3.40 -15.89 6.80
C ARG A 35 -2.66 -14.60 6.52
N ALA A 36 -2.80 -14.06 5.31
CA ALA A 36 -2.12 -12.82 4.91
C ALA A 36 -3.09 -11.75 4.42
N ILE A 37 -2.88 -10.51 4.88
CA ILE A 37 -3.47 -9.30 4.30
C ILE A 37 -2.37 -8.52 3.59
N ILE A 38 -2.50 -8.28 2.28
CA ILE A 38 -1.54 -7.48 1.51
C ILE A 38 -2.17 -6.14 1.17
N MET A 39 -1.54 -5.06 1.61
CA MET A 39 -2.00 -3.70 1.33
C MET A 39 -1.39 -3.14 0.06
N ALA A 40 -2.19 -2.39 -0.71
CA ALA A 40 -1.74 -1.68 -1.90
C ALA A 40 -2.37 -0.29 -2.01
N GLY A 41 -1.65 0.64 -2.63
CA GLY A 41 -2.13 2.02 -2.86
C GLY A 41 -1.03 3.05 -2.70
N ALA A 42 -1.14 4.15 -3.46
CA ALA A 42 -0.17 5.23 -3.41
C ALA A 42 -0.07 5.88 -2.01
N PRO A 43 1.06 6.50 -1.63
CA PRO A 43 1.14 7.35 -0.45
C PRO A 43 0.03 8.40 -0.47
N GLY A 44 -0.61 8.63 0.68
CA GLY A 44 -1.75 9.54 0.78
C GLY A 44 -3.09 9.00 0.26
N ALA A 45 -3.13 7.82 -0.38
CA ALA A 45 -4.37 7.20 -0.85
C ALA A 45 -5.35 6.84 0.29
N GLY A 46 -4.89 6.81 1.55
CA GLY A 46 -5.73 6.54 2.72
C GLY A 46 -6.04 5.06 2.91
N LYS A 47 -5.00 4.22 2.90
CA LYS A 47 -5.11 2.76 3.06
C LYS A 47 -5.95 2.33 4.26
N SER A 48 -5.73 2.91 5.43
CA SER A 48 -6.52 2.63 6.65
C SER A 48 -8.00 2.98 6.48
N GLN A 49 -8.32 4.07 5.76
CA GLN A 49 -9.72 4.42 5.43
C GLN A 49 -10.32 3.46 4.41
N GLY A 50 -9.53 2.97 3.46
CA GLY A 50 -9.95 1.93 2.52
C GLY A 50 -10.29 0.62 3.22
N VAL A 51 -9.46 0.14 4.15
CA VAL A 51 -9.76 -1.05 4.97
C VAL A 51 -11.06 -0.85 5.76
N ALA A 52 -11.21 0.31 6.41
CA ALA A 52 -12.43 0.63 7.15
C ALA A 52 -13.67 0.61 6.25
N MET A 53 -13.58 1.13 5.02
CA MET A 53 -14.64 1.10 4.02
C MET A 53 -14.99 -0.34 3.60
N VAL A 54 -14.00 -1.18 3.34
CA VAL A 54 -14.20 -2.60 3.02
C VAL A 54 -14.94 -3.30 4.16
N ARG A 55 -14.48 -3.11 5.40
CA ARG A 55 -15.12 -3.69 6.60
C ARG A 55 -16.56 -3.21 6.80
N GLN A 56 -16.81 -1.92 6.58
CA GLN A 56 -18.14 -1.33 6.69
C GLN A 56 -19.11 -1.96 5.68
N VAL A 57 -18.67 -2.12 4.43
CA VAL A 57 -19.52 -2.61 3.34
C VAL A 57 -19.80 -4.10 3.44
N LEU A 58 -18.82 -4.90 3.87
CA LEU A 58 -18.99 -6.34 4.09
C LEU A 58 -19.80 -6.63 5.37
N GLY A 59 -19.68 -5.77 6.37
CA GLY A 59 -20.18 -6.04 7.71
C GLY A 59 -19.30 -7.04 8.47
N PRO A 60 -19.55 -7.25 9.78
CA PRO A 60 -18.61 -7.97 10.65
C PRO A 60 -18.36 -9.43 10.25
N GLN A 61 -19.42 -10.17 9.94
CA GLN A 61 -19.32 -11.62 9.64
C GLN A 61 -18.56 -11.88 8.35
N GLU A 62 -18.89 -11.15 7.29
CA GLU A 62 -18.24 -11.34 5.99
C GLU A 62 -16.82 -10.76 5.98
N SER A 63 -16.54 -9.71 6.76
CA SER A 63 -15.17 -9.22 6.97
C SER A 63 -14.27 -10.27 7.62
N GLN A 64 -14.79 -10.99 8.62
CA GLN A 64 -14.06 -12.07 9.29
C GLN A 64 -13.83 -13.23 8.32
N ARG A 65 -14.88 -13.67 7.63
CA ARG A 65 -14.82 -14.79 6.69
C ARG A 65 -13.80 -14.53 5.60
N LEU A 66 -13.88 -13.36 4.96
CA LEU A 66 -13.01 -12.98 3.84
C LEU A 66 -11.63 -12.44 4.28
N GLY A 67 -11.25 -12.58 5.55
CA GLY A 67 -9.89 -12.30 6.01
C GLY A 67 -9.48 -10.82 5.91
N VAL A 68 -10.38 -9.88 6.19
CA VAL A 68 -10.06 -8.43 6.26
C VAL A 68 -10.22 -7.84 7.66
N VAL A 69 -10.36 -8.71 8.66
CA VAL A 69 -10.28 -8.37 10.09
C VAL A 69 -8.86 -8.66 10.56
N GLU A 70 -8.26 -7.70 11.27
CA GLU A 70 -6.85 -7.73 11.68
C GLU A 70 -6.65 -8.33 13.08
N ASP A 71 -7.72 -8.87 13.69
CA ASP A 71 -7.66 -9.52 15.00
C ASP A 71 -6.80 -10.78 14.91
N GLY A 72 -5.78 -10.88 15.75
CA GLY A 72 -4.81 -11.97 15.67
C GLY A 72 -3.79 -11.82 14.54
N PHE A 73 -3.68 -10.64 13.90
CA PHE A 73 -2.64 -10.34 12.92
C PHE A 73 -1.54 -9.47 13.53
N VAL A 74 -0.30 -9.68 13.08
CA VAL A 74 0.78 -8.71 13.24
C VAL A 74 0.90 -7.88 11.97
N THR A 75 0.88 -6.55 12.10
CA THR A 75 1.08 -5.64 10.96
C THR A 75 2.56 -5.32 10.82
N VAL A 76 3.15 -5.60 9.66
CA VAL A 76 4.50 -5.17 9.29
C VAL A 76 4.40 -3.92 8.44
N ASP A 77 4.84 -2.79 9.01
CA ASP A 77 4.89 -1.51 8.32
C ASP A 77 6.31 -0.94 8.31
N ALA A 78 6.87 -0.75 7.11
CA ALA A 78 8.16 -0.09 6.94
C ALA A 78 8.15 1.35 7.44
N ASP A 79 6.98 1.97 7.58
CA ASP A 79 6.82 3.29 8.16
C ASP A 79 7.01 3.30 9.68
N ASP A 80 6.66 2.24 10.40
CA ASP A 80 6.95 2.08 11.83
C ASP A 80 8.45 1.85 12.05
N VAL A 81 9.07 1.04 11.20
CA VAL A 81 10.52 0.81 11.23
C VAL A 81 11.29 2.11 11.04
N LYS A 82 10.84 3.02 10.17
CA LYS A 82 11.46 4.35 10.01
C LYS A 82 11.40 5.16 11.31
N GLN A 83 10.28 5.13 12.03
CA GLN A 83 10.17 5.86 13.29
C GLN A 83 11.19 5.34 14.32
N LEU A 84 11.31 4.02 14.45
CA LEU A 84 12.29 3.40 15.35
C LEU A 84 13.73 3.74 14.96
N LEU A 85 14.07 3.69 13.66
CA LEU A 85 15.39 4.10 13.15
C LEU A 85 15.67 5.60 13.34
N LEU A 86 14.62 6.43 13.40
CA LEU A 86 14.73 7.85 13.71
C LEU A 86 14.78 8.13 15.22
N GLY A 87 14.74 7.09 16.06
CA GLY A 87 14.76 7.20 17.52
C GLY A 87 13.41 7.61 18.12
N THR A 88 12.31 7.29 17.45
CA THR A 88 10.94 7.54 17.93
C THR A 88 10.26 6.21 18.27
N PRO A 89 9.78 6.02 19.51
CA PRO A 89 9.12 4.77 19.90
C PRO A 89 7.82 4.56 19.12
N VAL A 90 7.49 3.29 18.89
CA VAL A 90 6.24 2.87 18.24
C VAL A 90 5.45 1.98 19.20
N ALA A 91 4.17 2.29 19.40
CA ALA A 91 3.31 1.56 20.31
C ALA A 91 3.26 0.05 19.96
N GLY A 92 3.49 -0.80 20.98
CA GLY A 92 3.49 -2.27 20.84
C GLY A 92 4.81 -2.86 20.33
N LEU A 93 5.80 -2.04 19.97
CA LEU A 93 7.14 -2.47 19.59
C LEU A 93 8.15 -2.01 20.64
N GLU A 94 8.57 -2.95 21.48
CA GLU A 94 9.53 -2.72 22.55
C GLU A 94 10.95 -2.85 22.00
N VAL A 95 11.63 -1.70 21.85
CA VAL A 95 13.04 -1.60 21.45
C VAL A 95 13.81 -0.94 22.58
N ALA A 96 15.03 -1.41 22.85
CA ALA A 96 15.89 -0.90 23.91
C ALA A 96 15.94 0.66 23.94
N PRO A 97 15.48 1.32 25.03
CA PRO A 97 15.39 2.78 25.09
C PRO A 97 16.73 3.49 24.85
N GLU A 98 17.84 2.90 25.26
CA GLU A 98 19.19 3.41 25.07
C GLU A 98 19.61 3.44 23.59
N LEU A 99 19.14 2.50 22.77
CA LEU A 99 19.41 2.51 21.33
C LEU A 99 18.56 3.56 20.61
N LEU A 100 17.29 3.70 21.00
CA LEU A 100 16.42 4.76 20.49
C LEU A 100 16.98 6.16 20.86
N ALA A 101 17.50 6.33 22.08
CA ALA A 101 18.14 7.57 22.52
C ALA A 101 19.43 7.89 21.75
N GLN A 102 20.23 6.86 21.40
CA GLN A 102 21.40 7.02 20.54
C GLN A 102 21.00 7.45 19.12
N ALA A 103 19.98 6.83 18.53
CA ALA A 103 19.45 7.25 17.23
C ALA A 103 18.90 8.69 17.27
N CYS A 104 18.13 9.03 18.31
CA CYS A 104 17.64 10.39 18.54
C CYS A 104 18.79 11.40 18.54
N SER A 105 19.82 11.16 19.37
CA SER A 105 20.97 12.04 19.51
C SER A 105 21.75 12.20 18.20
N HIS A 106 21.90 11.10 17.44
CA HIS A 106 22.53 11.14 16.12
C HIS A 106 21.77 12.07 15.17
N TRP A 107 20.46 11.88 15.01
CA TRP A 107 19.66 12.68 14.08
C TRP A 107 19.52 14.13 14.52
N ASP A 108 19.39 14.40 15.81
CA ASP A 108 19.36 15.76 16.33
C ASP A 108 20.70 16.48 16.06
N GLY A 109 21.83 15.77 16.20
CA GLY A 109 23.15 16.28 15.82
C GLY A 109 23.26 16.60 14.33
N VAL A 110 22.80 15.69 13.46
CA VAL A 110 22.76 15.89 11.99
C VAL A 110 21.93 17.13 11.63
N ILE A 111 20.76 17.32 12.26
CA ILE A 111 19.92 18.50 12.05
C ILE A 111 20.64 19.77 12.52
N ALA A 112 21.23 19.75 13.72
CA ALA A 112 21.94 20.90 14.26
C ALA A 112 23.15 21.31 13.41
N GLU A 113 23.85 20.36 12.80
CA GLU A 113 25.02 20.61 11.95
C GLU A 113 24.62 21.13 10.56
N HIS A 114 23.62 20.53 9.92
CA HIS A 114 23.34 20.78 8.50
C HIS A 114 22.09 21.62 8.23
N ALA A 115 21.19 21.77 9.21
CA ALA A 115 19.98 22.58 9.11
C ALA A 115 19.70 23.34 10.44
N PRO A 116 20.65 24.16 10.94
CA PRO A 116 20.51 24.86 12.22
C PRO A 116 19.41 25.92 12.22
N GLU A 117 19.01 26.41 11.04
CA GLU A 117 18.03 27.47 10.89
C GLU A 117 16.59 26.94 10.90
N ARG A 118 15.66 27.82 11.27
CA ARG A 118 14.21 27.53 11.15
C ARG A 118 13.80 27.61 9.69
N LEU A 119 12.91 26.71 9.27
CA LEU A 119 12.28 26.77 7.95
C LEU A 119 11.34 27.98 7.85
N ALA A 120 10.80 28.22 6.65
CA ALA A 120 9.94 29.37 6.36
C ALA A 120 8.68 29.49 7.25
N ASP A 121 8.24 28.38 7.85
CA ASP A 121 7.14 28.32 8.81
C ASP A 121 7.55 28.66 10.26
N GLY A 122 8.81 29.07 10.46
CA GLY A 122 9.37 29.41 11.77
C GLY A 122 9.69 28.19 12.65
N ARG A 123 9.68 26.96 12.12
CA ARG A 123 9.96 25.73 12.88
C ARG A 123 11.25 25.08 12.40
N PRO A 124 11.98 24.36 13.28
CA PRO A 124 13.13 23.58 12.84
C PRO A 124 12.73 22.44 11.90
N LEU A 125 13.72 21.83 11.27
CA LEU A 125 13.58 20.50 10.67
C LEU A 125 13.33 19.48 11.79
N LEU A 126 12.41 18.55 11.58
CA LEU A 126 12.03 17.50 12.52
C LEU A 126 12.62 16.16 12.06
N ARG A 127 12.97 15.28 13.00
CA ARG A 127 13.54 13.95 12.69
C ARG A 127 12.70 13.15 11.70
N GLY A 128 11.38 13.16 11.84
CA GLY A 128 10.44 12.51 10.91
C GLY A 128 10.59 12.94 9.45
N GLU A 129 11.07 14.15 9.19
CA GLU A 129 11.29 14.67 7.83
C GLU A 129 12.55 14.10 7.18
N LEU A 130 13.41 13.43 7.95
CA LEU A 130 14.57 12.68 7.47
C LEU A 130 14.23 11.24 7.07
N ALA A 131 12.96 10.84 7.08
CA ALA A 131 12.52 9.46 6.80
C ALA A 131 13.02 8.89 5.46
N THR A 132 13.29 9.74 4.46
CA THR A 132 13.87 9.32 3.19
C THR A 132 15.30 8.77 3.35
N LEU A 133 16.09 9.31 4.29
CA LEU A 133 17.47 8.88 4.54
C LEU A 133 17.55 7.45 5.09
N VAL A 134 16.56 7.05 5.90
CA VAL A 134 16.47 5.70 6.46
C VAL A 134 15.66 4.73 5.58
N HIS A 135 15.19 5.17 4.41
CA HIS A 135 14.31 4.37 3.56
C HIS A 135 14.92 3.00 3.18
N PRO A 136 16.17 2.91 2.67
CA PRO A 136 16.76 1.62 2.29
C PRO A 136 16.84 0.63 3.46
N LEU A 137 17.31 1.10 4.62
CA LEU A 137 17.43 0.27 5.83
C LEU A 137 16.04 -0.16 6.33
N SER A 138 15.06 0.75 6.38
CA SER A 138 13.70 0.41 6.81
C SER A 138 13.04 -0.65 5.92
N ALA A 139 13.28 -0.58 4.61
CA ALA A 139 12.75 -1.56 3.66
C ALA A 139 13.42 -2.93 3.83
N ALA A 140 14.74 -2.96 4.05
CA ALA A 140 15.48 -4.20 4.31
C ALA A 140 15.07 -4.85 5.65
N THR A 141 14.92 -4.07 6.71
CA THR A 141 14.44 -4.55 8.01
C THR A 141 13.01 -5.07 7.93
N ALA A 142 12.08 -4.34 7.29
CA ALA A 142 10.70 -4.81 7.08
C ALA A 142 10.65 -6.09 6.22
N ASP A 143 11.53 -6.22 5.24
CA ASP A 143 11.67 -7.44 4.44
C ASP A 143 12.15 -8.64 5.28
N LYS A 144 13.13 -8.42 6.16
CA LYS A 144 13.61 -9.44 7.10
C LYS A 144 12.54 -9.86 8.10
N ILE A 145 11.88 -8.90 8.75
CA ILE A 145 10.74 -9.13 9.66
C ILE A 145 9.69 -9.99 8.98
N ARG A 146 9.23 -9.55 7.79
CA ARG A 146 8.19 -10.26 7.04
C ARG A 146 8.59 -11.71 6.76
N LYS A 147 9.82 -11.94 6.27
CA LYS A 147 10.30 -13.29 5.97
C LYS A 147 10.29 -14.20 7.18
N GLU A 148 10.73 -13.71 8.34
CA GLU A 148 10.75 -14.53 9.56
C GLU A 148 9.34 -14.82 10.08
N LEU A 149 8.47 -13.80 10.11
CA LEU A 149 7.08 -13.99 10.56
C LEU A 149 6.29 -14.92 9.64
N VAL A 150 6.59 -14.88 8.33
CA VAL A 150 6.02 -15.79 7.34
C VAL A 150 6.53 -17.22 7.54
N ALA A 151 7.83 -17.42 7.77
CA ALA A 151 8.40 -18.74 8.10
C ALA A 151 7.83 -19.34 9.40
N ASP A 152 7.33 -18.50 10.29
CA ASP A 152 6.64 -18.89 11.52
C ASP A 152 5.12 -19.09 11.36
N CYS A 153 4.59 -18.93 10.14
CA CYS A 153 3.17 -19.02 9.76
C CYS A 153 2.24 -18.09 10.57
N PHE A 154 2.74 -16.96 11.07
CA PHE A 154 1.90 -15.97 11.75
C PHE A 154 0.92 -15.31 10.78
N ASN A 155 -0.30 -15.04 11.25
CA ASN A 155 -1.23 -14.19 10.53
C ASN A 155 -0.62 -12.79 10.41
N ILE A 156 -0.45 -12.32 9.17
CA ILE A 156 0.38 -11.15 8.88
C ILE A 156 -0.36 -10.17 7.98
N LYS A 157 -0.32 -8.89 8.36
CA LYS A 157 -0.71 -7.79 7.48
C LYS A 157 0.54 -7.10 6.98
N ILE A 158 0.68 -6.99 5.67
CA ILE A 158 1.86 -6.42 5.01
C ILE A 158 1.47 -5.06 4.47
N GLU A 159 1.90 -3.99 5.16
CA GLU A 159 1.72 -2.63 4.68
C GLU A 159 2.70 -2.31 3.54
N GLY A 160 2.20 -1.60 2.54
CA GLY A 160 2.97 -1.31 1.34
C GLY A 160 2.18 -0.53 0.31
N THR A 161 2.87 -0.17 -0.76
CA THR A 161 2.22 0.43 -1.94
C THR A 161 1.95 -0.60 -3.02
N LEU A 162 2.68 -1.72 -3.02
CA LEU A 162 2.67 -2.71 -4.10
C LEU A 162 3.04 -2.10 -5.47
N GLN A 163 3.84 -1.02 -5.49
CA GLN A 163 4.13 -0.27 -6.71
C GLN A 163 5.10 -0.96 -7.68
N TRP A 164 5.96 -1.86 -7.17
CA TRP A 164 7.05 -2.44 -7.95
C TRP A 164 6.63 -3.78 -8.57
N MET A 165 6.51 -3.78 -9.89
CA MET A 165 6.34 -4.96 -10.72
C MET A 165 6.95 -4.68 -12.08
N GLU A 166 7.79 -5.58 -12.55
CA GLU A 166 8.40 -5.55 -13.87
C GLU A 166 7.54 -6.28 -14.89
N PRO A 167 7.64 -5.94 -16.20
CA PRO A 167 6.94 -6.66 -17.26
C PRO A 167 7.28 -8.16 -17.34
N SER A 168 8.43 -8.56 -16.80
CA SER A 168 8.88 -9.96 -16.69
C SER A 168 8.04 -10.81 -15.73
N GLY A 169 7.10 -10.19 -14.99
CA GLY A 169 6.37 -10.86 -13.92
C GLY A 169 7.18 -10.96 -12.62
N MET A 170 8.36 -10.33 -12.53
CA MET A 170 9.08 -10.15 -11.27
C MET A 170 8.57 -8.91 -10.55
N GLY A 171 8.33 -8.98 -9.24
CA GLY A 171 7.75 -7.86 -8.53
C GLY A 171 7.51 -8.14 -7.07
N GLN A 172 7.02 -7.14 -6.35
CA GLN A 172 6.67 -7.29 -4.94
C GLN A 172 5.54 -8.32 -4.79
N GLY A 173 4.48 -8.22 -5.60
CA GLY A 173 3.38 -9.18 -5.61
C GLY A 173 3.82 -10.64 -5.77
N PRO A 174 4.45 -11.03 -6.90
CA PRO A 174 4.98 -12.37 -7.13
C PRO A 174 5.86 -12.87 -5.99
N ARG A 175 6.80 -12.05 -5.50
CA ARG A 175 7.68 -12.43 -4.38
C ARG A 175 6.91 -12.70 -3.08
N LEU A 176 5.88 -11.90 -2.79
CA LEU A 176 5.04 -12.13 -1.63
C LEU A 176 4.26 -13.44 -1.78
N ILE A 177 3.65 -13.68 -2.94
CA ILE A 177 2.91 -14.93 -3.19
C ILE A 177 3.83 -16.15 -3.11
N ASP A 178 5.04 -16.09 -3.67
CA ASP A 178 6.01 -17.19 -3.58
C ASP A 178 6.44 -17.48 -2.13
N GLN A 179 6.62 -16.44 -1.32
CA GLN A 179 6.92 -16.60 0.11
C GLN A 179 5.75 -17.24 0.87
N LEU A 180 4.53 -16.74 0.67
CA LEU A 180 3.34 -17.27 1.33
C LEU A 180 3.05 -18.71 0.91
N ARG A 181 3.28 -19.05 -0.37
CA ARG A 181 3.13 -20.41 -0.89
C ARG A 181 4.16 -21.36 -0.28
N ALA A 182 5.41 -20.93 -0.16
CA ALA A 182 6.48 -21.75 0.41
C ALA A 182 6.19 -22.16 1.86
N GLU A 183 5.50 -21.31 2.61
CA GLU A 183 5.12 -21.55 4.02
C GLU A 183 3.64 -21.94 4.18
N GLU A 184 3.02 -22.47 3.12
CA GLU A 184 1.68 -23.08 3.12
C GLU A 184 0.56 -22.18 3.69
N TYR A 185 0.61 -20.87 3.42
CA TYR A 185 -0.47 -19.96 3.78
C TYR A 185 -1.77 -20.36 3.07
N VAL A 186 -2.87 -20.40 3.82
CA VAL A 186 -4.17 -20.90 3.35
C VAL A 186 -5.11 -19.79 2.89
N GLN A 187 -4.91 -18.55 3.35
CA GLN A 187 -5.76 -17.41 2.98
C GLN A 187 -4.93 -16.18 2.62
N VAL A 188 -5.29 -15.54 1.51
CA VAL A 188 -4.70 -14.26 1.07
C VAL A 188 -5.79 -13.27 0.72
N SER A 189 -5.78 -12.12 1.40
CA SER A 189 -6.67 -11.00 1.12
C SER A 189 -5.85 -9.78 0.72
N ILE A 190 -6.03 -9.31 -0.51
CA ILE A 190 -5.35 -8.12 -1.03
C ILE A 190 -6.32 -6.96 -0.91
N VAL A 191 -5.91 -5.89 -0.23
CA VAL A 191 -6.71 -4.67 -0.08
C VAL A 191 -5.97 -3.52 -0.76
N ALA A 192 -6.46 -3.14 -1.94
CA ALA A 192 -5.97 -1.99 -2.69
C ALA A 192 -6.87 -0.77 -2.45
N VAL A 193 -6.25 0.40 -2.39
CA VAL A 193 -6.98 1.68 -2.34
C VAL A 193 -6.73 2.46 -3.62
N ASP A 194 -7.81 2.68 -4.35
CA ASP A 194 -7.83 3.45 -5.59
C ASP A 194 -8.30 4.87 -5.28
N ALA A 195 -7.47 5.86 -5.58
CA ALA A 195 -7.73 7.26 -5.30
C ALA A 195 -7.13 8.13 -6.42
N PRO A 196 -7.80 9.23 -6.79
CA PRO A 196 -7.22 10.19 -7.74
C PRO A 196 -5.85 10.71 -7.25
N LYS A 197 -4.97 11.03 -8.20
CA LYS A 197 -3.62 11.53 -7.92
C LYS A 197 -3.64 12.77 -7.02
N GLU A 198 -4.57 13.67 -7.29
CA GLU A 198 -4.74 14.93 -6.54
C GLU A 198 -5.10 14.66 -5.08
N LEU A 199 -5.96 13.66 -4.85
CA LEU A 199 -6.33 13.24 -3.49
C LEU A 199 -5.15 12.57 -2.77
N CYS A 200 -4.32 11.80 -3.49
CA CYS A 200 -3.10 11.21 -2.94
C CYS A 200 -2.07 12.27 -2.56
N LEU A 201 -1.83 13.27 -3.42
CA LEU A 201 -0.93 14.40 -3.14
C LEU A 201 -1.39 15.20 -1.93
N ALA A 202 -2.68 15.53 -1.86
CA ALA A 202 -3.26 16.24 -0.72
C ALA A 202 -3.13 15.42 0.58
N GLY A 203 -3.43 14.12 0.53
CA GLY A 203 -3.30 13.22 1.69
C GLY A 203 -1.85 13.05 2.16
N ALA A 204 -0.90 12.93 1.23
CA ALA A 204 0.52 12.84 1.54
C ALA A 204 1.03 14.14 2.20
N HIS A 205 0.63 15.30 1.66
CA HIS A 205 0.93 16.60 2.26
C HIS A 205 0.30 16.75 3.65
N GLN A 206 -0.98 16.38 3.83
CA GLN A 206 -1.67 16.50 5.12
C GLN A 206 -1.02 15.62 6.20
N ARG A 207 -0.57 14.42 5.84
CA ARG A 207 0.16 13.51 6.75
C ARG A 207 1.45 14.11 7.30
N TRP A 208 2.07 15.01 6.55
CA TRP A 208 3.23 15.78 6.99
C TRP A 208 2.85 17.05 7.75
N ALA A 209 1.96 17.85 7.15
CA ALA A 209 1.66 19.19 7.63
C ALA A 209 0.95 19.20 8.98
N GLU A 210 0.00 18.28 9.24
CA GLU A 210 -0.76 18.30 10.49
C GLU A 210 0.10 18.01 11.73
N PRO A 211 0.91 16.93 11.79
CA PRO A 211 1.78 16.70 12.94
C PRO A 211 2.86 17.79 13.05
N ARG A 212 3.40 18.29 11.92
CA ARG A 212 4.41 19.35 11.90
C ARG A 212 3.93 20.66 12.54
N LYS A 213 2.66 21.03 12.34
CA LYS A 213 2.04 22.24 12.95
C LYS A 213 2.10 22.24 14.48
N VAL A 214 2.23 21.09 15.13
CA VAL A 214 2.36 21.00 16.58
C VAL A 214 3.76 20.59 17.03
N GLY A 215 4.70 20.43 16.09
CA GLY A 215 6.08 20.04 16.39
C GLY A 215 6.24 18.54 16.67
N ASP A 216 5.30 17.72 16.21
CA ASP A 216 5.37 16.27 16.36
C ASP A 216 6.51 15.71 15.50
N VAL A 217 7.50 15.11 16.16
CA VAL A 217 8.70 14.54 15.52
C VAL A 217 8.40 13.37 14.57
N THR A 218 7.17 12.84 14.58
CA THR A 218 6.71 11.81 13.64
C THR A 218 6.26 12.37 12.29
N ALA A 219 6.20 13.71 12.13
CA ALA A 219 5.82 14.36 10.88
C ALA A 219 6.70 13.90 9.71
N ARG A 220 6.11 13.27 8.69
CA ARG A 220 6.85 12.68 7.57
C ARG A 220 6.53 13.34 6.25
N TYR A 221 7.53 13.96 5.66
CA TYR A 221 7.43 14.46 4.31
C TYR A 221 7.48 13.31 3.29
N THR A 222 6.54 13.31 2.35
CA THR A 222 6.58 12.44 1.17
C THR A 222 6.72 13.33 -0.06
N PRO A 223 7.82 13.24 -0.83
CA PRO A 223 7.99 14.02 -2.04
C PRO A 223 6.84 13.79 -3.03
N ALA A 224 6.42 14.84 -3.75
CA ALA A 224 5.34 14.74 -4.72
C ALA A 224 5.68 13.72 -5.82
N GLU A 225 6.94 13.68 -6.26
CA GLU A 225 7.46 12.77 -7.28
C GLU A 225 7.30 11.30 -6.86
N ALA A 226 7.38 11.00 -5.56
CA ALA A 226 7.15 9.66 -5.02
C ALA A 226 5.69 9.23 -5.16
N VAL A 227 4.74 10.17 -5.13
CA VAL A 227 3.32 9.90 -5.42
C VAL A 227 3.10 9.84 -6.93
N GLU A 228 3.56 10.84 -7.67
CA GLU A 228 3.33 10.99 -9.11
C GLU A 228 3.89 9.84 -9.92
N SER A 229 5.07 9.33 -9.56
CA SER A 229 5.68 8.17 -10.23
C SER A 229 4.81 6.91 -10.22
N MET A 230 3.85 6.81 -9.30
CA MET A 230 2.90 5.69 -9.22
C MET A 230 1.74 5.80 -10.21
N PHE A 231 1.54 6.95 -10.85
CA PHE A 231 0.47 7.19 -11.82
C PHE A 231 1.06 7.24 -13.23
N PRO A 232 0.92 6.19 -14.04
CA PRO A 232 1.40 6.21 -15.42
C PRO A 232 0.73 7.33 -16.23
N PRO A 233 1.43 7.94 -17.20
CA PRO A 233 0.87 9.00 -18.03
C PRO A 233 -0.47 8.62 -18.67
N GLY A 234 -1.45 9.51 -18.57
CA GLY A 234 -2.79 9.33 -19.15
C GLY A 234 -3.70 8.36 -18.39
N ARG A 235 -3.29 7.85 -17.22
CA ARG A 235 -4.11 6.93 -16.41
C ARG A 235 -4.63 7.62 -15.14
N ALA A 236 -5.90 7.36 -14.84
CA ALA A 236 -6.56 7.87 -13.63
C ALA A 236 -6.22 7.06 -12.37
N SER A 237 -5.94 5.76 -12.51
CA SER A 237 -5.60 4.87 -11.40
C SER A 237 -4.08 4.64 -11.32
N SER A 238 -3.61 4.41 -10.09
CA SER A 238 -2.20 4.12 -9.82
C SER A 238 -1.84 2.69 -10.23
N ARG A 239 -0.57 2.47 -10.60
CA ARG A 239 -0.02 1.13 -10.88
C ARG A 239 -0.16 0.17 -9.71
N CYS A 240 -0.30 0.69 -8.49
CA CYS A 240 -0.51 -0.10 -7.27
C CYS A 240 -1.77 -0.96 -7.37
N VAL A 241 -2.85 -0.42 -7.97
CA VAL A 241 -4.12 -1.14 -8.15
C VAL A 241 -3.98 -2.22 -9.23
N ASP A 242 -3.28 -1.93 -10.32
CA ASP A 242 -2.99 -2.94 -11.35
C ASP A 242 -2.15 -4.08 -10.78
N ASN A 243 -1.12 -3.74 -10.02
CA ASN A 243 -0.25 -4.73 -9.38
C ASN A 243 -1.02 -5.58 -8.37
N ALA A 244 -2.00 -5.01 -7.65
CA ALA A 244 -2.90 -5.78 -6.79
C ALA A 244 -3.76 -6.77 -7.59
N ARG A 245 -4.29 -6.38 -8.75
CA ARG A 245 -5.00 -7.29 -9.66
C ARG A 245 -4.11 -8.42 -10.16
N ILE A 246 -2.90 -8.09 -10.63
CA ILE A 246 -1.94 -9.10 -11.08
C ILE A 246 -1.57 -10.04 -9.94
N THR A 247 -1.32 -9.51 -8.74
CA THR A 247 -1.00 -10.33 -7.55
C THR A 247 -2.13 -11.28 -7.20
N HIS A 248 -3.38 -10.83 -7.28
CA HIS A 248 -4.55 -11.69 -7.10
C HIS A 248 -4.64 -12.78 -8.17
N ASP A 249 -4.43 -12.42 -9.44
CA ASP A 249 -4.49 -13.36 -10.56
C ASP A 249 -3.41 -14.45 -10.49
N LEU A 250 -2.25 -14.15 -9.88
CA LEU A 250 -1.19 -15.14 -9.66
C LEU A 250 -1.57 -16.24 -8.66
N VAL A 251 -2.49 -15.97 -7.73
CA VAL A 251 -2.78 -16.87 -6.60
C VAL A 251 -4.16 -17.51 -6.67
N ARG A 252 -5.13 -16.89 -7.35
CA ARG A 252 -6.52 -17.36 -7.40
C ARG A 252 -6.73 -18.78 -7.98
N GLY A 253 -5.82 -19.23 -8.86
CA GLY A 253 -5.87 -20.57 -9.48
C GLY A 253 -5.05 -21.62 -8.73
N ASP A 254 -4.34 -21.22 -7.68
CA ASP A 254 -3.46 -22.09 -6.91
C ASP A 254 -4.28 -22.91 -5.91
N ALA A 255 -4.11 -24.23 -5.91
CA ALA A 255 -4.86 -25.14 -5.05
C ALA A 255 -4.42 -25.05 -3.58
N GLY A 256 -3.22 -24.56 -3.29
CA GLY A 256 -2.68 -24.45 -1.93
C GLY A 256 -3.34 -23.36 -1.08
N PHE A 257 -3.93 -22.34 -1.71
CA PHE A 257 -4.70 -21.32 -1.02
C PHE A 257 -6.17 -21.74 -1.00
N GLU A 258 -6.82 -21.77 0.15
CA GLU A 258 -8.24 -22.09 0.30
C GLU A 258 -9.12 -20.87 -0.04
N GLU A 259 -8.71 -19.69 0.42
CA GLU A 259 -9.41 -18.43 0.19
C GLU A 259 -8.49 -17.35 -0.37
N VAL A 260 -8.92 -16.74 -1.48
CA VAL A 260 -8.22 -15.64 -2.14
C VAL A 260 -9.23 -14.55 -2.45
N ASN A 261 -8.94 -13.33 -2.00
CA ASN A 261 -9.80 -12.18 -2.23
C ASN A 261 -9.00 -10.95 -2.62
N LEU A 262 -9.54 -10.15 -3.54
CA LEU A 262 -9.09 -8.80 -3.81
C LEU A 262 -10.22 -7.81 -3.53
N PHE A 263 -9.91 -6.80 -2.73
CA PHE A 263 -10.76 -5.65 -2.46
C PHE A 263 -10.11 -4.40 -3.01
N ILE A 264 -10.84 -3.65 -3.82
CA ILE A 264 -10.42 -2.32 -4.29
C ILE A 264 -11.39 -1.31 -3.70
N ALA A 265 -10.92 -0.54 -2.72
CA ALA A 265 -11.66 0.57 -2.15
C ALA A 265 -11.44 1.80 -3.04
N HIS A 266 -12.43 2.11 -3.88
CA HIS A 266 -12.43 3.33 -4.68
C HIS A 266 -12.80 4.52 -3.78
N ARG A 267 -11.92 5.51 -3.74
CA ARG A 267 -12.14 6.79 -3.05
C ARG A 267 -12.31 7.90 -4.08
N GLY A 268 -13.05 8.95 -3.71
CA GLY A 268 -13.33 10.09 -4.57
C GLY A 268 -14.83 10.36 -4.66
N GLU A 269 -15.29 10.81 -5.83
CA GLU A 269 -16.68 11.26 -6.03
C GLU A 269 -17.72 10.14 -5.85
N ARG A 270 -17.37 8.91 -6.22
CA ARG A 270 -18.25 7.74 -6.15
C ARG A 270 -17.56 6.61 -5.41
N PRO A 271 -17.50 6.68 -4.07
CA PRO A 271 -16.84 5.65 -3.30
C PRO A 271 -17.59 4.33 -3.40
N ALA A 272 -16.83 3.25 -3.59
CA ALA A 272 -17.35 1.90 -3.72
C ALA A 272 -16.26 0.89 -3.38
N VAL A 273 -16.67 -0.34 -3.09
CA VAL A 273 -15.73 -1.47 -2.90
C VAL A 273 -15.96 -2.46 -4.04
N GLU A 274 -14.95 -2.66 -4.87
CA GLU A 274 -14.91 -3.79 -5.79
C GLU A 274 -14.36 -5.01 -5.05
N HIS A 275 -15.09 -6.11 -5.02
CA HIS A 275 -14.63 -7.41 -4.52
C HIS A 275 -14.46 -8.37 -5.71
N VAL A 276 -13.26 -8.91 -5.87
CA VAL A 276 -12.96 -10.01 -6.79
C VAL A 276 -12.66 -11.24 -5.94
N ASP A 277 -13.45 -12.30 -6.13
CA ASP A 277 -13.23 -13.57 -5.44
C ASP A 277 -12.21 -14.46 -6.16
N ARG A 278 -11.90 -15.60 -5.56
CA ARG A 278 -11.04 -16.64 -6.13
C ARG A 278 -11.46 -17.10 -7.54
N ALA A 279 -12.76 -17.19 -7.82
CA ALA A 279 -13.26 -17.53 -9.14
C ALA A 279 -13.12 -16.38 -10.16
N GLY A 280 -12.59 -15.22 -9.73
CA GLY A 280 -12.46 -14.00 -10.52
C GLY A 280 -13.78 -13.28 -10.72
N LYS A 281 -14.81 -13.64 -9.96
CA LYS A 281 -16.11 -12.99 -10.07
C LYS A 281 -16.03 -11.66 -9.35
N THR A 282 -16.25 -10.60 -10.11
CA THR A 282 -16.28 -9.24 -9.59
C THR A 282 -17.68 -8.87 -9.10
N ARG A 283 -17.75 -8.26 -7.92
CA ARG A 283 -18.96 -7.65 -7.34
C ARG A 283 -18.63 -6.21 -6.92
N LEU A 284 -19.47 -5.26 -7.33
CA LEU A 284 -19.37 -3.89 -6.85
C LEU A 284 -20.33 -3.71 -5.67
N LEU A 285 -19.77 -3.36 -4.52
CA LEU A 285 -20.49 -3.18 -3.28
C LEU A 285 -20.56 -1.68 -2.95
N PRO A 286 -21.77 -1.06 -2.95
CA PRO A 286 -21.91 0.36 -2.68
C PRO A 286 -21.67 0.68 -1.20
N VAL A 287 -21.11 1.86 -0.91
CA VAL A 287 -20.97 2.34 0.45
C VAL A 287 -22.34 2.80 0.99
N PRO A 288 -22.82 2.27 2.14
CA PRO A 288 -24.11 2.65 2.70
C PRO A 288 -24.23 4.16 2.96
N GLY A 289 -25.40 4.73 2.68
CA GLY A 289 -25.72 6.14 3.00
C GLY A 289 -25.48 7.15 1.88
N GLN A 290 -25.11 6.72 0.66
CA GLN A 290 -25.11 7.58 -0.53
C GLN A 290 -26.36 7.38 -1.39
N PRO A 291 -26.96 8.46 -1.92
CA PRO A 291 -28.02 8.32 -2.92
C PRO A 291 -27.45 7.61 -4.16
N PRO A 292 -28.21 6.72 -4.80
CA PRO A 292 -27.77 6.10 -6.05
C PRO A 292 -27.50 7.22 -7.06
N GLY A 293 -26.26 7.32 -7.52
CA GLY A 293 -25.89 8.23 -8.59
C GLY A 293 -26.86 8.02 -9.75
N THR A 294 -27.47 9.12 -10.21
CA THR A 294 -28.34 9.11 -11.38
C THR A 294 -27.63 8.37 -12.51
N ARG A 295 -28.19 7.24 -12.93
CA ARG A 295 -27.85 6.63 -14.21
C ARG A 295 -28.09 7.71 -15.26
N THR A 296 -27.04 8.35 -15.76
CA THR A 296 -27.13 9.02 -17.05
C THR A 296 -27.39 7.90 -18.05
N ALA A 297 -28.68 7.74 -18.38
CA ALA A 297 -29.10 6.97 -19.52
C ALA A 297 -28.36 7.55 -20.73
N SER A 298 -27.45 6.75 -21.30
CA SER A 298 -27.01 6.95 -22.67
C SER A 298 -28.23 6.74 -23.56
N ALA A 299 -29.01 7.82 -23.73
CA ALA A 299 -30.10 7.89 -24.68
C ALA A 299 -29.50 7.62 -26.06
N GLY A 300 -29.98 6.55 -26.69
CA GLY A 300 -29.54 6.12 -28.00
C GLY A 300 -29.79 7.19 -29.05
N LEU A 301 -28.76 7.45 -29.85
CA LEU A 301 -28.94 8.01 -31.18
C LEU A 301 -29.31 6.87 -32.13
N ARG A 302 -30.60 6.50 -32.13
CA ARG A 302 -31.26 5.96 -33.32
C ARG A 302 -31.93 7.13 -34.04
N GLY A 303 -31.21 7.72 -34.99
CA GLY A 303 -31.78 8.60 -36.00
C GLY A 303 -32.10 7.76 -37.23
N SER A 304 -33.38 7.56 -37.48
CA SER A 304 -33.95 6.87 -38.62
C SER A 304 -33.74 7.61 -39.95
N GLN A 305 -33.81 6.81 -41.00
CA GLN A 305 -33.72 7.12 -42.42
C GLN A 305 -34.61 8.28 -42.90
N GLY A 306 -34.08 9.05 -43.84
CA GLY A 306 -34.80 9.94 -44.75
C GLY A 306 -34.21 9.79 -46.15
N VAL A 307 -35.01 9.21 -47.03
CA VAL A 307 -34.74 8.82 -48.43
C VAL A 307 -34.34 10.01 -49.31
N GLY A 308 -33.36 9.79 -50.18
CA GLY A 308 -33.06 10.65 -51.33
C GLY A 308 -32.18 9.88 -52.32
N GLN A 309 -32.83 9.22 -53.28
CA GLN A 309 -32.19 8.53 -54.40
C GLN A 309 -31.37 9.53 -55.23
N ASP A 310 -30.15 9.18 -55.61
CA ASP A 310 -29.87 9.07 -57.04
C ASP A 310 -28.72 8.11 -57.34
N GLN A 311 -28.96 7.26 -58.32
CA GLN A 311 -28.02 6.28 -58.84
C GLN A 311 -27.12 6.96 -59.87
N LEU A 312 -25.82 6.66 -59.85
CA LEU A 312 -25.07 6.46 -61.10
C LEU A 312 -23.83 5.60 -60.82
N ARG A 313 -23.84 4.43 -61.46
CA ARG A 313 -22.74 3.47 -61.61
C ARG A 313 -21.50 4.13 -62.21
N THR A 314 -20.30 3.70 -61.80
CA THR A 314 -19.36 2.92 -62.65
C THR A 314 -18.05 2.60 -61.89
N GLN A 315 -17.44 1.49 -62.30
CA GLN A 315 -16.35 0.71 -61.66
C GLN A 315 -14.94 1.39 -61.66
N PRO A 316 -13.99 0.87 -60.85
CA PRO A 316 -12.55 1.24 -60.83
C PRO A 316 -11.78 0.43 -61.92
N PRO A 317 -10.42 0.39 -62.01
CA PRO A 317 -9.35 1.08 -61.26
C PRO A 317 -8.29 1.75 -62.17
N ASN A 318 -7.30 2.49 -61.62
CA ASN A 318 -5.94 2.38 -62.19
C ASN A 318 -4.80 2.74 -61.23
N ARG A 319 -3.74 1.93 -61.34
CA ARG A 319 -2.43 2.04 -60.67
C ARG A 319 -1.47 2.88 -61.52
N GLY A 320 -0.49 3.50 -60.86
CA GLY A 320 0.76 4.04 -61.45
C GLY A 320 0.67 5.56 -61.71
N ARG A 321 1.64 6.40 -61.34
CA ARG A 321 3.08 6.20 -61.03
C ARG A 321 3.47 7.04 -59.82
#